data_AF-A0A9P7VCX7-F1
#
_entry.id   AF-A0A9P7VCX7-F1
#
_cell.length_a   1.000
_cell.length_b   1.000
_cell.length_c   1.000
_cell.angle_alpha   90.00
_cell.angle_beta   90.00
_cell.angle_gamma   90.00
#
_symmetry.space_group_name_H-M   'P 1'
#
loop_
_entity.id
_entity.type
_entity.pdbx_description
1 polymer ?
#
loop_
_entity_poly.entity_id
_entity_poly.type
_entity_poly.pdbx_seq_one_letter_code
_entity_poly.pdbx_strand_id
1 'polypeptide(L)'
;MSMGASYEDYSTLFYTRSIPVEPAGQAQSGYTIALLLVIALSAALLTDVKSQSIRSYFTNALIASASIGYGAVAVSNYVGVYV
;
A
#
# COMPACT_ATOMS: atom_id res chain seq x y z
N MET A 1 23.39 15.66 -29.08
CA MET A 1 23.22 14.40 -28.31
C MET A 1 21.76 14.02 -28.41
N SER A 2 21.44 12.93 -29.11
CA SER A 2 20.06 12.43 -29.19
C SER A 2 19.72 11.81 -27.84
N MET A 3 18.87 12.46 -27.05
CA MET A 3 18.36 11.90 -25.80
C MET A 3 17.22 10.94 -26.14
N GLY A 4 17.52 9.64 -26.31
CA GLY A 4 16.51 8.59 -26.44
C GLY A 4 16.70 7.63 -27.64
N ALA A 5 16.01 6.49 -27.57
CA ALA A 5 15.91 5.53 -28.68
C ALA A 5 14.89 6.01 -29.73
N SER A 6 14.86 5.38 -30.91
CA SER A 6 13.92 5.78 -31.97
C SER A 6 12.48 5.39 -31.62
N TYR A 7 11.52 6.03 -32.28
CA TYR A 7 10.10 5.66 -32.12
C TYR A 7 9.87 4.18 -32.49
N GLU A 8 10.44 3.71 -33.59
CA GLU A 8 10.41 2.29 -33.99
C GLU A 8 10.93 1.34 -32.90
N ASP A 9 11.98 1.72 -32.18
CA ASP A 9 12.53 0.90 -31.10
C ASP A 9 11.53 0.80 -29.93
N TYR A 10 10.90 1.91 -29.55
CA TYR A 10 9.89 1.93 -28.50
C TYR A 10 8.60 1.22 -28.90
N SER A 11 8.15 1.33 -30.16
CA SER A 11 6.96 0.62 -30.63
C SER A 11 7.21 -0.89 -30.65
N THR A 12 8.39 -1.33 -31.08
CA THR A 12 8.76 -2.75 -31.06
C THR A 12 8.83 -3.27 -29.62
N LEU A 13 9.39 -2.48 -28.70
CA LEU A 13 9.39 -2.79 -27.28
C LEU A 13 7.98 -2.95 -26.72
N PHE A 14 7.06 -2.02 -27.03
CA PHE A 14 5.69 -2.05 -26.51
C PHE A 14 4.86 -3.19 -27.10
N TYR A 15 4.84 -3.37 -28.42
CA TYR A 15 3.94 -4.34 -29.05
C TYR A 15 4.46 -5.78 -29.02
N THR A 16 5.78 -5.98 -29.01
CA THR A 16 6.37 -7.32 -29.19
C THR A 16 7.11 -7.82 -27.96
N ARG A 17 7.68 -6.91 -27.15
CA ARG A 17 8.57 -7.29 -26.03
C ARG A 17 8.04 -6.90 -24.66
N SER A 18 6.90 -6.23 -24.57
CA SER A 18 6.29 -5.87 -23.29
C SER A 18 5.39 -6.99 -22.79
N ILE A 19 5.32 -7.11 -21.46
CA ILE A 19 4.34 -7.92 -20.77
C ILE A 19 3.28 -6.99 -20.16
N PRO A 20 1.99 -7.36 -20.21
CA PRO A 20 0.96 -6.57 -19.55
C PRO A 20 1.29 -6.37 -18.08
N VAL A 21 1.10 -5.15 -17.57
CA VAL A 21 1.20 -4.90 -16.14
C VAL A 21 -0.01 -5.54 -15.47
N GLU A 22 0.21 -6.70 -14.84
CA GLU A 22 -0.82 -7.29 -14.01
C GLU A 22 -0.95 -6.47 -12.73
N PRO A 23 -2.15 -5.96 -12.40
CA PRO A 23 -2.35 -5.23 -11.16
C PRO A 23 -2.07 -6.16 -9.99
N ALA A 24 -1.13 -5.78 -9.12
CA ALA A 24 -0.73 -6.56 -7.95
C ALA A 24 -1.83 -6.69 -6.88
N GLY A 25 -3.05 -6.20 -7.14
CA GLY A 25 -4.18 -6.31 -6.23
C GLY A 25 -5.50 -6.34 -6.99
N GLN A 26 -6.31 -7.37 -6.72
CA GLN A 26 -7.75 -7.29 -6.97
C GLN A 26 -8.32 -6.11 -6.18
N ALA A 27 -9.31 -5.42 -6.73
CA ALA A 27 -10.00 -4.31 -6.07
C ALA A 27 -10.26 -4.67 -4.59
N GLN A 28 -9.62 -3.95 -3.68
CA GLN A 28 -9.75 -4.28 -2.26
C GLN A 28 -11.20 -4.09 -1.85
N SER A 29 -11.83 -5.18 -1.39
CA SER A 29 -13.19 -5.09 -0.87
C SER A 29 -13.20 -4.16 0.34
N GLY A 30 -14.28 -3.39 0.51
CA GLY A 30 -14.45 -2.50 1.67
C GLY A 30 -14.31 -3.23 3.01
N TYR A 31 -14.48 -4.55 3.04
CA TYR A 31 -14.25 -5.40 4.19
C TYR A 31 -12.76 -5.44 4.62
N THR A 32 -11.82 -5.56 3.68
CA THR A 32 -10.37 -5.59 3.97
C THR A 32 -9.92 -4.26 4.58
N ILE A 33 -10.45 -3.16 4.06
CA ILE A 33 -10.20 -1.80 4.54
C ILE A 33 -10.73 -1.62 5.97
N ALA A 34 -11.98 -2.04 6.22
CA ALA A 34 -12.58 -1.98 7.53
C ALA A 34 -11.79 -2.80 8.55
N LEU A 35 -11.32 -4.00 8.18
CA LEU A 35 -10.51 -4.85 9.04
C LEU A 35 -9.17 -4.17 9.42
N LEU A 36 -8.48 -3.58 8.46
CA LEU A 36 -7.21 -2.87 8.69
C LEU A 36 -7.38 -1.65 9.61
N LEU A 37 -8.46 -0.89 9.44
CA LEU A 37 -8.80 0.23 10.31
C LEU A 37 -9.09 -0.22 11.74
N VAL A 38 -9.83 -1.32 11.93
CA VAL A 38 -10.11 -1.87 13.26
C VAL A 38 -8.83 -2.36 13.93
N ILE A 39 -7.93 -3.03 13.21
CA ILE A 39 -6.64 -3.48 13.73
C ILE A 39 -5.76 -2.28 14.13
N ALA A 40 -5.69 -1.25 13.28
CA ALA A 40 -4.93 -0.03 13.58
C ALA A 40 -5.47 0.70 14.82
N LEU A 41 -6.80 0.84 14.92
CA LEU A 41 -7.46 1.54 16.01
C LEU A 41 -7.34 0.78 17.34
N SER A 42 -7.50 -0.54 17.32
CA SER A 42 -7.33 -1.38 18.50
C SER A 42 -5.89 -1.38 19.01
N ALA A 43 -4.89 -1.43 18.13
CA ALA A 43 -3.48 -1.28 18.51
C ALA A 43 -3.18 0.09 19.14
N ALA A 44 -3.85 1.15 18.68
CA ALA A 44 -3.70 2.51 19.22
C ALA A 44 -4.43 2.72 20.56
N LEU A 45 -5.57 2.05 20.78
CA LEU A 45 -6.38 2.19 22.00
C LEU A 45 -5.95 1.27 23.14
N LEU A 46 -5.33 0.12 22.85
CA LEU A 46 -4.89 -0.87 23.84
C LEU A 46 -3.49 -0.62 24.41
N THR A 47 -2.78 0.42 23.94
CA THR A 47 -1.43 0.74 24.41
C THR A 47 -1.48 1.63 25.66
N ASP A 48 -1.63 1.00 26.84
CA ASP A 48 -1.32 1.67 28.10
C ASP A 48 0.20 1.86 28.23
N VAL A 49 0.68 3.06 27.88
CA VAL A 49 2.10 3.40 27.72
C VAL A 49 2.91 3.16 29.00
N LYS A 50 2.26 3.17 30.17
CA LYS A 50 2.93 3.00 31.47
C LYS A 50 3.33 1.56 31.80
N SER A 51 2.73 0.55 31.16
CA SER A 51 2.95 -0.87 31.51
C SER A 51 3.74 -1.65 30.44
N GLN A 52 4.03 -1.06 29.29
CA GLN A 52 4.64 -1.80 28.18
C GLN A 52 6.17 -1.78 28.21
N SER A 53 6.76 -2.94 27.87
CA SER A 53 8.18 -3.01 27.57
C SER A 53 8.49 -2.24 26.28
N ILE A 54 9.68 -1.63 26.21
CA ILE A 54 10.17 -0.88 25.03
C ILE A 54 10.01 -1.70 23.73
N ARG A 55 10.28 -3.02 23.79
CA ARG A 55 10.13 -3.91 22.63
C ARG A 55 8.69 -3.99 22.14
N SER A 56 7.73 -4.17 23.06
CA SER A 56 6.31 -4.23 22.74
C SER A 56 5.79 -2.92 22.16
N TYR A 57 6.28 -1.79 22.69
CA TYR A 57 5.92 -0.47 22.17
C TYR A 57 6.35 -0.31 20.71
N PHE A 58 7.61 -0.61 20.39
CA PHE A 58 8.13 -0.48 19.02
C PHE A 58 7.41 -1.42 18.04
N THR A 59 7.14 -2.67 18.43
CA THR A 59 6.41 -3.60 17.58
C THR A 59 4.99 -3.14 17.32
N ASN A 60 4.29 -2.63 18.34
CA ASN A 60 2.93 -2.09 18.19
C ASN A 60 2.92 -0.84 17.31
N ALA A 61 3.89 0.07 17.51
CA ALA A 61 4.02 1.28 16.69
C ALA A 61 4.28 0.95 15.21
N LEU A 62 5.13 -0.04 14.93
CA LEU A 62 5.39 -0.51 13.56
C LEU A 62 4.14 -1.11 12.91
N ILE A 63 3.44 -1.99 13.63
CA ILE A 63 2.21 -2.62 13.12
C ILE A 63 1.13 -1.57 12.88
N ALA A 64 0.93 -0.64 13.82
CA ALA A 64 -0.03 0.44 13.68
C ALA A 64 0.32 1.35 12.49
N SER A 65 1.58 1.77 12.36
CA SER A 65 2.04 2.62 11.25
C SER A 65 1.85 1.94 9.89
N ALA A 66 2.24 0.67 9.77
CA ALA A 66 2.06 -0.10 8.54
C ALA A 66 0.57 -0.29 8.19
N SER A 67 -0.26 -0.56 9.20
CA SER A 67 -1.71 -0.76 9.01
C SER A 67 -2.41 0.53 8.58
N ILE A 68 -2.04 1.68 9.16
CA ILE A 68 -2.57 2.99 8.77
C ILE A 68 -2.11 3.36 7.35
N GLY A 69 -0.82 3.20 7.05
CA GLY A 69 -0.28 3.52 5.72
C GLY A 69 -0.94 2.70 4.62
N TYR A 70 -1.00 1.38 4.80
CA TYR A 70 -1.64 0.49 3.83
C TYR A 70 -3.15 0.71 3.76
N GLY A 71 -3.81 0.91 4.90
CA GLY A 71 -5.22 1.25 4.97
C GLY A 71 -5.56 2.55 4.23
N ALA A 72 -4.74 3.59 4.37
CA ALA A 72 -4.95 4.86 3.68
C ALA A 72 -4.85 4.73 2.16
N VAL A 73 -3.86 3.97 1.66
CA VAL A 73 -3.74 3.67 0.21
C VAL A 73 -4.95 2.88 -0.28
N ALA A 74 -5.38 1.87 0.49
CA ALA A 74 -6.55 1.06 0.14
C ALA A 74 -7.85 1.89 0.12
N VAL A 75 -8.07 2.78 1.10
CA VAL A 75 -9.20 3.72 1.11
C VAL A 75 -9.14 4.66 -0.10
N SER A 76 -7.98 5.23 -0.40
CA SER A 76 -7.81 6.14 -1.54
C SER A 76 -8.19 5.47 -2.87
N ASN A 77 -7.74 4.23 -3.06
CA ASN A 77 -8.06 3.43 -4.24
C ASN A 77 -9.53 2.99 -4.26
N TYR A 78 -10.16 2.77 -3.11
CA TYR A 78 -11.58 2.45 -3.01
C TYR A 78 -12.50 3.63 -3.33
N VAL A 79 -12.15 4.83 -2.88
CA VAL A 79 -12.89 6.07 -3.15
C VAL A 79 -12.64 6.59 -4.59
N GLY A 80 -11.70 5.98 -5.32
CA GLY A 80 -11.43 6.28 -6.73
C GLY A 80 -10.51 7.49 -6.95
N VAL A 81 -9.74 7.88 -5.92
CA VAL A 81 -8.72 8.93 -6.05
C VAL A 81 -7.47 8.40 -6.74
N TYR A 82 -7.26 7.07 -6.72
CA TYR A 82 -6.16 6.31 -7.35
C TYR A 82 -4.76 6.91 -7.11
N VAL A 83 -3.98 6.26 -6.25
CA VAL A 83 -2.57 6.61 -6.01
C VAL A 83 -1.65 5.70 -6.82
#